data_AF-A0A0B7B6D5-F1
#
_entry.id   AF-A0A0B7B6D5-F1
#
_cell.length_a   1.000
_cell.length_b   1.000
_cell.length_c   1.000
_cell.angle_alpha   90.00
_cell.angle_beta   90.00
_cell.angle_gamma   90.00
#
_symmetry.space_group_name_H-M   'P 1'
#
loop_
_entity.id
_entity.type
_entity.pdbx_description
1 polymer ?
#
loop_
_entity_poly.entity_id
_entity_poly.type
_entity_poly.pdbx_seq_one_letter_code
_entity_poly.pdbx_strand_id
1 'polypeptide(L)'
;YDKHGFDKDGYDKDGFDKDGFDKKGRKTPYGPPYGKDGFNPNGYDKDGYDKDGYDKDGYDRQDYDIKDRKKPYAGPYGIDGYNDNDYKKNGYDRDGYDKNAFDEDGDSKKGKKNPYGPPFSKDGFNEHGYNKHGLDKDGNDKDGYNKKDLDKYGRKNPYAPLYGRDGYNDN
;
A
#
# COMPACT_ATOMS: atom_id res chain seq x y z
N TYR A 1 15.87 -11.58 -15.99
CA TYR A 1 16.54 -10.30 -15.76
C TYR A 1 15.99 -9.70 -14.48
N ASP A 2 16.85 -9.19 -13.61
CA ASP A 2 16.49 -8.50 -12.36
C ASP A 2 15.97 -7.08 -12.64
N LYS A 3 15.66 -6.32 -11.59
CA LYS A 3 15.24 -4.91 -11.70
C LYS A 3 16.31 -3.99 -12.32
N HIS A 4 17.54 -4.49 -12.47
CA HIS A 4 18.66 -3.78 -13.08
C HIS A 4 18.95 -4.27 -14.50
N GLY A 5 18.12 -5.16 -15.05
CA GLY A 5 18.25 -5.65 -16.42
C GLY A 5 19.27 -6.77 -16.61
N PHE A 6 19.76 -7.40 -15.55
CA PHE A 6 20.76 -8.48 -15.61
C PHE A 6 20.15 -9.86 -15.32
N ASP A 7 20.58 -10.89 -16.04
CA ASP A 7 20.19 -12.28 -15.78
C ASP A 7 20.76 -12.77 -14.45
N LYS A 8 20.44 -14.02 -14.09
CA LYS A 8 20.93 -14.66 -12.86
C LYS A 8 22.46 -14.81 -12.82
N ASP A 9 23.11 -14.74 -13.98
CA ASP A 9 24.55 -14.85 -14.13
C ASP A 9 25.22 -13.45 -14.15
N GLY A 10 24.43 -12.36 -14.07
CA GLY A 10 24.92 -10.98 -14.04
C GLY A 10 25.09 -10.33 -15.42
N TYR A 11 24.47 -10.85 -16.47
CA TYR A 11 24.59 -10.34 -17.85
C TYR A 11 23.30 -9.71 -18.35
N ASP A 12 23.40 -8.60 -19.06
CA ASP A 12 22.29 -7.94 -19.70
C ASP A 12 21.73 -8.76 -20.87
N LYS A 13 20.66 -8.25 -21.51
CA LYS A 13 20.01 -8.89 -22.66
C LYS A 13 20.95 -9.09 -23.86
N ASP A 14 22.01 -8.30 -23.94
CA ASP A 14 22.99 -8.32 -25.01
C ASP A 14 24.20 -9.20 -24.66
N GLY A 15 24.20 -9.79 -23.45
CA GLY A 15 25.18 -10.75 -22.98
C GLY A 15 26.41 -10.13 -22.31
N PHE A 16 26.32 -8.88 -21.83
CA PHE A 16 27.40 -8.14 -21.18
C PHE A 16 27.11 -7.87 -19.70
N ASP A 17 28.14 -7.93 -18.86
CA ASP A 17 28.04 -7.58 -17.45
C ASP A 17 27.96 -6.05 -17.24
N LYS A 18 27.81 -5.64 -15.98
CA LYS A 18 27.73 -4.21 -15.59
C LYS A 18 28.95 -3.39 -16.02
N ASP A 19 30.11 -4.03 -16.17
CA ASP A 19 31.37 -3.41 -16.55
C ASP A 19 31.54 -3.40 -18.09
N GLY A 20 30.57 -4.00 -18.81
CA GLY A 20 30.52 -4.07 -20.25
C GLY A 20 31.35 -5.22 -20.81
N PHE A 21 31.48 -6.35 -20.11
CA PHE A 21 32.20 -7.53 -20.59
C PHE A 21 31.28 -8.72 -20.82
N ASP A 22 31.46 -9.43 -21.94
CA ASP A 22 30.73 -10.67 -22.18
C ASP A 22 31.29 -11.85 -21.37
N LYS A 23 30.64 -13.01 -21.45
CA LYS A 23 31.09 -14.26 -20.79
C LYS A 23 32.51 -14.71 -21.19
N LYS A 24 33.12 -14.10 -22.22
CA LYS A 24 34.49 -14.38 -22.70
C LYS A 24 35.46 -13.25 -22.36
N GLY A 25 35.05 -12.25 -21.57
CA GLY A 25 35.87 -11.10 -21.21
C GLY A 25 36.06 -10.09 -22.34
N ARG A 26 35.22 -10.11 -23.38
CA ARG A 26 35.27 -9.14 -24.48
C ARG A 26 34.40 -7.93 -24.14
N LYS A 27 34.97 -6.75 -24.32
CA LYS A 27 34.27 -5.50 -24.05
C LYS A 27 33.15 -5.26 -25.08
N THR A 28 32.01 -4.74 -24.66
CA THR A 28 30.96 -4.27 -25.58
C THR A 28 31.53 -3.17 -26.47
N PRO A 29 31.17 -3.13 -27.78
CA PRO A 29 31.58 -2.07 -28.69
C PRO A 29 30.99 -0.70 -28.31
N TYR A 30 29.97 -0.66 -27.46
CA TYR A 30 29.31 0.55 -26.98
C TYR A 30 29.81 1.00 -25.59
N GLY A 31 30.69 0.22 -24.94
CA GLY A 31 31.09 0.44 -23.55
C GLY A 31 30.02 -0.04 -22.55
N PRO A 32 30.27 0.12 -21.23
CA PRO A 32 29.26 -0.18 -20.21
C PRO A 32 28.01 0.70 -20.43
N PRO A 33 26.81 0.19 -20.16
CA PRO A 33 25.55 0.91 -20.41
C PRO A 33 25.43 2.22 -19.61
N TYR A 34 26.18 2.35 -18.52
CA TYR A 34 26.28 3.53 -17.68
C TYR A 34 27.75 3.92 -17.50
N GLY A 35 28.04 5.21 -17.55
CA GLY A 35 29.35 5.77 -17.23
C GLY A 35 29.72 5.60 -15.76
N LYS A 36 30.95 6.00 -15.41
CA LYS A 36 31.41 6.00 -14.00
C LYS A 36 30.58 6.90 -13.10
N ASP A 37 29.91 7.89 -13.68
CA ASP A 37 28.98 8.77 -13.00
C ASP A 37 27.60 8.12 -12.77
N GLY A 38 27.37 6.92 -13.29
CA GLY A 38 26.11 6.18 -13.14
C GLY A 38 25.04 6.54 -14.16
N PHE A 39 25.36 7.37 -15.17
CA PHE A 39 24.42 7.83 -16.19
C PHE A 39 24.74 7.22 -17.55
N ASN A 40 23.71 6.95 -18.35
CA ASN A 40 23.83 6.50 -19.72
C ASN A 40 24.26 7.67 -20.64
N PRO A 41 24.58 7.42 -21.92
CA PRO A 41 24.98 8.48 -22.86
C PRO A 41 23.93 9.59 -23.08
N ASN A 42 22.66 9.32 -22.76
CA ASN A 42 21.58 10.32 -22.81
C ASN A 42 21.46 11.13 -21.51
N GLY A 43 22.32 10.88 -20.52
CA GLY A 43 22.33 11.60 -19.25
C GLY A 43 21.38 11.07 -18.18
N TYR A 44 20.80 9.87 -18.36
CA TYR A 44 19.85 9.27 -17.42
C TYR A 44 20.47 8.08 -16.68
N ASP A 45 20.15 7.94 -15.40
CA ASP A 45 20.55 6.82 -14.58
C ASP A 45 19.79 5.54 -14.93
N LYS A 46 20.05 4.47 -14.18
CA LYS A 46 19.39 3.17 -14.38
C LYS A 46 17.90 3.17 -14.13
N ASP A 47 17.40 4.12 -13.33
CA ASP A 47 15.99 4.26 -12.99
C ASP A 47 15.28 5.22 -13.97
N GLY A 48 16.02 5.86 -14.89
CA GLY A 48 15.48 6.73 -15.93
C GLY A 48 15.48 8.22 -15.57
N TYR A 49 16.25 8.64 -14.56
CA TYR A 49 16.31 10.01 -14.05
C TYR A 49 17.63 10.69 -14.43
N ASP A 50 17.57 11.95 -14.82
CA ASP A 50 18.73 12.76 -15.14
C ASP A 50 19.53 13.15 -13.88
N LYS A 51 20.59 13.94 -14.08
CA LYS A 51 21.47 14.40 -12.99
C LYS A 51 20.76 15.31 -12.00
N ASP A 52 19.68 15.96 -12.41
CA ASP A 52 18.86 16.82 -11.57
C ASP A 52 17.73 16.03 -10.87
N GLY A 53 17.61 14.73 -11.17
CA GLY A 53 16.68 13.81 -10.54
C GLY A 53 15.32 13.71 -11.24
N TYR A 54 15.21 14.18 -12.49
CA TYR A 54 13.97 14.21 -13.27
C TYR A 54 13.98 13.20 -14.40
N ASP A 55 12.82 12.59 -14.67
CA ASP A 55 12.62 11.73 -15.81
C ASP A 55 12.56 12.54 -17.13
N LYS A 56 12.50 11.84 -18.26
CA LYS A 56 12.37 12.45 -19.59
C LYS A 56 11.11 13.33 -19.77
N ASP A 57 10.11 13.17 -18.91
CA ASP A 57 8.85 13.92 -18.95
C ASP A 57 8.90 15.14 -18.00
N GLY A 58 9.99 15.32 -17.25
CA GLY A 58 10.23 16.42 -16.33
C GLY A 58 9.69 16.20 -14.92
N TYR A 59 9.50 14.94 -14.49
CA TYR A 59 9.01 14.60 -13.15
C TYR A 59 10.08 13.89 -12.34
N ASP A 60 10.16 14.24 -11.06
CA ASP A 60 11.06 13.62 -10.12
C ASP A 60 10.65 12.17 -9.77
N ARG A 61 11.42 11.55 -8.88
CA ARG A 61 11.14 10.19 -8.40
C ARG A 61 9.81 10.05 -7.65
N GLN A 62 9.20 11.15 -7.25
CA GLN A 62 7.93 11.21 -6.52
C GLN A 62 6.75 11.59 -7.42
N ASP A 63 6.97 11.61 -8.74
CA ASP A 63 5.99 12.03 -9.76
C ASP A 63 5.64 13.53 -9.69
N TYR A 64 6.51 14.40 -9.21
CA TYR A 64 6.31 15.86 -9.19
C TYR A 64 7.23 16.57 -10.18
N ASP A 65 6.71 17.57 -10.90
CA ASP A 65 7.54 18.44 -11.72
C ASP A 65 8.22 19.55 -10.91
N ILE A 66 9.08 20.33 -11.56
CA ILE A 66 9.81 21.45 -10.95
C ILE A 66 8.91 22.57 -10.37
N LYS A 67 7.59 22.53 -10.59
CA LYS A 67 6.61 23.46 -10.04
C LYS A 67 5.72 22.78 -9.00
N ASP A 68 6.16 21.66 -8.43
CA ASP A 68 5.43 20.82 -7.48
C ASP A 68 4.08 20.31 -8.04
N ARG A 69 3.96 20.14 -9.36
CA ARG A 69 2.75 19.60 -9.99
C ARG A 69 2.89 18.10 -10.19
N LYS A 70 1.93 17.35 -9.67
CA LYS A 70 1.87 15.89 -9.79
C LYS A 70 1.67 15.45 -11.25
N LYS A 71 2.35 14.38 -11.65
CA LYS A 71 2.25 13.75 -12.98
C LYS A 71 0.79 13.36 -13.26
N PRO A 72 0.20 13.75 -14.40
CA PRO A 72 -1.24 13.61 -14.64
C PRO A 72 -1.75 12.17 -14.69
N TYR A 73 -0.84 11.19 -14.83
CA TYR A 73 -1.16 9.76 -14.82
C TYR A 73 -0.53 9.01 -13.64
N ALA A 74 -0.03 9.74 -12.62
CA ALA A 74 0.42 9.12 -11.39
C ALA A 74 -0.74 8.32 -10.79
N GLY A 75 -0.47 7.09 -10.37
CA GLY A 75 -1.45 6.29 -9.65
C GLY A 75 -1.88 6.98 -8.36
N PRO A 76 -2.94 6.50 -7.69
CA PRO A 76 -3.33 7.01 -6.37
C PRO A 76 -2.25 6.82 -5.30
N TYR A 77 -1.21 6.03 -5.59
CA TYR A 77 -0.03 5.80 -4.77
C TYR A 77 1.21 6.18 -5.58
N GLY A 78 2.14 6.93 -4.97
CA GLY A 78 3.45 7.23 -5.54
C GLY A 78 4.36 6.00 -5.59
N ILE A 79 5.58 6.18 -6.09
CA ILE A 79 6.56 5.08 -6.25
C ILE A 79 6.92 4.39 -4.93
N ASP A 80 6.83 5.12 -3.81
CA ASP A 80 7.09 4.60 -2.47
C ASP A 80 5.91 3.78 -1.91
N GLY A 81 4.81 3.69 -2.66
CA GLY A 81 3.61 2.93 -2.33
C GLY A 81 2.62 3.66 -1.43
N TYR A 82 2.82 4.96 -1.17
CA TYR A 82 1.94 5.77 -0.34
C TYR A 82 1.16 6.78 -1.18
N ASN A 83 -0.05 7.11 -0.74
CA ASN A 83 -0.85 8.18 -1.35
C ASN A 83 -0.44 9.54 -0.78
N ASP A 84 -1.08 10.61 -1.27
CA ASP A 84 -0.79 12.00 -0.85
C ASP A 84 -1.08 12.28 0.64
N ASN A 85 -1.73 11.35 1.34
CA ASN A 85 -2.00 11.40 2.78
C ASN A 85 -1.06 10.47 3.57
N ASP A 86 0.04 10.00 2.96
CA ASP A 86 0.99 9.05 3.53
C ASP A 86 0.43 7.66 3.88
N TYR A 87 -0.67 7.22 3.24
CA TYR A 87 -1.23 5.87 3.44
C TYR A 87 -0.94 4.94 2.27
N LYS A 88 -0.55 3.71 2.60
CA LYS A 88 -0.47 2.59 1.66
C LYS A 88 -1.85 2.16 1.17
N LYS A 89 -1.86 1.28 0.16
CA LYS A 89 -3.08 0.64 -0.35
C LYS A 89 -3.87 -0.16 0.69
N ASN A 90 -3.20 -0.73 1.69
CA ASN A 90 -3.85 -1.44 2.80
C ASN A 90 -4.42 -0.48 3.87
N GLY A 91 -4.24 0.84 3.72
CA GLY A 91 -4.84 1.84 4.61
C GLY A 91 -4.01 2.22 5.82
N TYR A 92 -2.73 1.82 5.89
CA TYR A 92 -1.82 2.17 6.97
C TYR A 92 -0.77 3.17 6.51
N ASP A 93 -0.37 4.04 7.42
CA ASP A 93 0.63 5.07 7.20
C ASP A 93 2.06 4.50 7.19
N ARG A 94 3.05 5.38 7.06
CA ARG A 94 4.48 5.02 7.10
C ARG A 94 4.92 4.39 8.43
N ASP A 95 4.23 4.73 9.52
CA ASP A 95 4.48 4.22 10.85
C ASP A 95 3.70 2.92 11.15
N GLY A 96 2.87 2.46 10.21
CA GLY A 96 2.07 1.24 10.32
C GLY A 96 0.71 1.44 10.98
N TYR A 97 0.20 2.67 11.08
CA TYR A 97 -1.09 2.97 11.72
C TYR A 97 -2.16 3.38 10.71
N ASP A 98 -3.39 2.97 10.95
CA ASP A 98 -4.56 3.40 10.21
C ASP A 98 -4.90 4.88 10.50
N LYS A 99 -5.89 5.42 9.78
CA LYS A 99 -6.37 6.80 9.98
C LYS A 99 -6.92 7.10 11.38
N ASN A 100 -7.15 6.07 12.20
CA ASN A 100 -7.61 6.18 13.58
C ASN A 100 -6.45 6.00 14.58
N ALA A 101 -5.20 5.94 14.10
CA ALA A 101 -3.98 5.73 14.86
C ALA A 101 -3.88 4.35 15.54
N PHE A 102 -4.38 3.29 14.89
CA PHE A 102 -4.20 1.89 15.31
C PHE A 102 -3.43 1.08 14.28
N ASP A 103 -2.52 0.22 14.73
CA ASP A 103 -1.78 -0.69 13.87
C ASP A 103 -2.62 -1.87 13.37
N GLU A 104 -1.99 -2.78 12.63
CA GLU A 104 -2.63 -4.01 12.11
C GLU A 104 -3.18 -4.91 13.24
N ASP A 105 -2.61 -4.82 14.45
CA ASP A 105 -3.03 -5.56 15.65
C ASP A 105 -4.09 -4.80 16.47
N GLY A 106 -4.44 -3.57 16.07
CA GLY A 106 -5.43 -2.73 16.76
C GLY A 106 -4.88 -1.97 17.97
N ASP A 107 -3.55 -1.89 18.11
CA ASP A 107 -2.85 -1.15 19.15
C ASP A 107 -2.52 0.26 18.67
N SER A 108 -2.72 1.25 19.53
CA SER A 108 -2.32 2.63 19.22
C SER A 108 -0.91 2.93 19.70
N LYS A 109 -0.32 3.97 19.11
CA LYS A 109 0.97 4.56 19.52
C LYS A 109 1.06 4.94 21.01
N LYS A 110 -0.09 5.05 21.71
CA LYS A 110 -0.19 5.36 23.16
C LYS A 110 -0.56 4.13 24.01
N GLY A 111 -0.50 2.92 23.46
CA GLY A 111 -0.83 1.66 24.14
C GLY A 111 -2.33 1.49 24.44
N LYS A 112 -3.20 2.31 23.84
CA LYS A 112 -4.66 2.10 23.91
C LYS A 112 -5.07 1.14 22.82
N LYS A 113 -5.88 0.14 23.17
CA LYS A 113 -6.52 -0.76 22.22
C LYS A 113 -7.72 -0.10 21.56
N ASN A 114 -7.93 -0.38 20.28
CA ASN A 114 -9.14 0.04 19.59
C ASN A 114 -10.37 -0.62 20.27
N PRO A 115 -11.37 0.16 20.74
CA PRO A 115 -12.58 -0.41 21.33
C PRO A 115 -13.40 -1.27 20.36
N TYR A 116 -13.12 -1.20 19.06
CA TYR A 116 -13.74 -2.01 18.01
C TYR A 116 -12.89 -3.23 17.59
N GLY A 117 -11.72 -3.44 18.21
CA GLY A 117 -10.76 -4.50 17.87
C GLY A 117 -9.82 -4.13 16.71
N PRO A 118 -8.86 -5.02 16.36
CA PRO A 118 -8.01 -4.83 15.18
C PRO A 118 -8.83 -4.55 13.91
N PRO A 119 -8.26 -3.82 12.94
CA PRO A 119 -8.83 -3.67 11.62
C PRO A 119 -9.25 -5.04 11.06
N PHE A 120 -10.46 -5.09 10.50
CA PHE A 120 -11.07 -6.32 10.04
C PHE A 120 -10.11 -7.08 9.11
N SER A 121 -9.95 -8.38 9.37
CA SER A 121 -9.23 -9.30 8.48
C SER A 121 -9.72 -9.19 7.04
N LYS A 122 -9.02 -9.79 6.06
CA LYS A 122 -9.51 -9.85 4.67
C LYS A 122 -10.94 -10.37 4.55
N ASP A 123 -11.37 -11.18 5.52
CA ASP A 123 -12.71 -11.77 5.59
C ASP A 123 -13.74 -10.83 6.26
N GLY A 124 -13.33 -9.65 6.72
CA GLY A 124 -14.23 -8.63 7.25
C GLY A 124 -14.56 -8.74 8.74
N PHE A 125 -13.81 -9.55 9.50
CA PHE A 125 -14.02 -9.80 10.93
C PHE A 125 -12.77 -9.49 11.78
N ASN A 126 -12.96 -9.00 13.01
CA ASN A 126 -11.91 -8.77 14.01
C ASN A 126 -11.50 -10.08 14.70
N GLU A 127 -10.52 -10.03 15.62
CA GLU A 127 -10.04 -11.21 16.37
C GLU A 127 -11.16 -11.95 17.13
N HIS A 128 -12.19 -11.21 17.55
CA HIS A 128 -13.37 -11.77 18.23
C HIS A 128 -14.44 -12.29 17.25
N GLY A 129 -14.18 -12.26 15.95
CA GLY A 129 -15.08 -12.76 14.93
C GLY A 129 -16.22 -11.81 14.56
N TYR A 130 -16.15 -10.52 14.91
CA TYR A 130 -17.17 -9.51 14.62
C TYR A 130 -16.73 -8.55 13.51
N ASN A 131 -17.66 -8.12 12.66
CA ASN A 131 -17.43 -7.18 11.58
C ASN A 131 -17.53 -5.71 12.04
N LYS A 132 -17.40 -4.76 11.10
CA LYS A 132 -17.48 -3.30 11.37
C LYS A 132 -18.78 -2.82 11.99
N HIS A 133 -19.83 -3.63 11.94
CA HIS A 133 -21.12 -3.38 12.57
C HIS A 133 -21.27 -4.10 13.92
N GLY A 134 -20.20 -4.75 14.41
CA GLY A 134 -20.22 -5.53 15.63
C GLY A 134 -20.95 -6.86 15.50
N LEU A 135 -21.13 -7.39 14.28
CA LEU A 135 -21.86 -8.63 14.01
C LEU A 135 -20.92 -9.77 13.61
N ASP A 136 -21.18 -10.96 14.12
CA ASP A 136 -20.45 -12.18 13.76
C ASP A 136 -20.76 -12.63 12.33
N LYS A 137 -20.11 -13.73 11.90
CA LYS A 137 -20.34 -14.34 10.58
C LYS A 137 -21.79 -14.78 10.33
N ASP A 138 -22.55 -15.01 11.40
CA ASP A 138 -23.95 -15.41 11.39
C ASP A 138 -24.88 -14.19 11.49
N GLY A 139 -24.32 -12.98 11.56
CA GLY A 139 -25.03 -11.70 11.60
C GLY A 139 -25.54 -11.30 12.98
N ASN A 140 -24.98 -11.84 14.07
CA ASN A 140 -25.39 -11.58 15.44
C ASN A 140 -24.34 -10.77 16.21
N ASP A 141 -24.79 -9.90 17.11
CA ASP A 141 -23.90 -9.18 18.01
C ASP A 141 -23.35 -10.06 19.13
N LYS A 142 -22.50 -9.49 19.98
CA LYS A 142 -21.90 -10.18 21.13
C LYS A 142 -22.92 -10.77 22.11
N ASP A 143 -24.14 -10.26 22.10
CA ASP A 143 -25.24 -10.67 22.99
C ASP A 143 -26.15 -11.70 22.29
N GLY A 144 -25.85 -12.06 21.04
CA GLY A 144 -26.54 -13.09 20.26
C GLY A 144 -27.76 -12.57 19.49
N TYR A 145 -27.86 -11.26 19.29
CA TYR A 145 -28.98 -10.63 18.58
C TYR A 145 -28.56 -10.14 17.20
N ASN A 146 -29.39 -10.38 16.19
CA ASN A 146 -29.15 -9.86 14.85
C ASN A 146 -29.50 -8.37 14.75
N LYS A 147 -29.25 -7.76 13.57
CA LYS A 147 -29.56 -6.35 13.28
C LYS A 147 -31.02 -5.90 13.52
N LYS A 148 -31.96 -6.84 13.70
CA LYS A 148 -33.36 -6.56 14.04
C LYS A 148 -33.64 -6.73 15.54
N ASP A 149 -32.60 -6.80 16.35
CA ASP A 149 -32.64 -7.12 17.78
C ASP A 149 -33.33 -8.46 18.07
N LEU A 150 -33.20 -9.45 17.18
CA LEU A 150 -33.79 -10.78 17.35
C LEU A 150 -32.72 -11.83 17.64
N ASP A 151 -32.97 -12.68 18.63
CA ASP A 151 -32.13 -13.85 18.91
C ASP A 151 -32.32 -14.94 17.83
N LYS A 152 -31.53 -16.02 17.93
CA LYS A 152 -31.64 -17.19 17.05
C LYS A 152 -33.01 -17.90 17.06
N TYR A 153 -33.89 -17.57 18.00
CA TYR A 153 -35.25 -18.08 18.11
C TYR A 153 -36.30 -17.04 17.67
N GLY A 154 -35.89 -15.88 17.16
CA GLY A 154 -36.78 -14.80 16.74
C GLY A 154 -37.35 -13.98 17.91
N ARG A 155 -36.75 -14.01 19.10
CA ARG A 155 -37.18 -13.26 20.28
C ARG A 155 -36.48 -11.91 20.33
N LYS A 156 -37.23 -10.85 20.63
CA LYS A 156 -36.68 -9.50 20.76
C LYS A 156 -35.75 -9.37 21.97
N ASN A 157 -34.67 -8.62 21.79
CA ASN A 157 -33.78 -8.20 22.86
C ASN A 157 -34.57 -7.38 23.89
N PRO A 158 -34.69 -7.84 25.15
CA PRO A 158 -35.42 -7.10 26.19
C PRO A 158 -34.69 -5.83 26.65
N TYR A 159 -33.42 -5.67 26.25
CA TYR A 159 -32.59 -4.51 26.54
C TYR A 159 -32.38 -3.61 25.31
N ALA A 160 -33.07 -3.85 24.20
CA ALA A 160 -33.00 -2.98 23.03
C ALA A 160 -33.56 -1.58 23.36
N PRO A 161 -32.85 -0.49 23.03
CA PRO A 161 -33.42 0.84 23.11
C PRO A 161 -34.65 0.95 22.21
N LEU A 162 -35.65 1.76 22.61
CA LEU A 162 -36.90 2.00 21.87
C LEU A 162 -36.68 2.55 20.44
N TYR A 163 -35.47 3.01 20.15
CA TYR A 163 -35.01 3.47 18.85
C TYR A 163 -33.86 2.56 18.40
N GLY A 164 -33.93 2.06 17.16
CA GLY A 164 -32.93 1.14 16.62
C GLY A 164 -31.50 1.66 16.79
N ARG A 165 -30.57 0.73 17.05
CA ARG A 165 -29.16 1.01 17.35
C ARG A 165 -28.40 1.73 16.23
N ASP A 166 -29.01 1.85 15.05
CA ASP A 166 -28.39 2.45 13.86
C ASP A 166 -28.51 3.97 13.78
N GLY A 167 -29.33 4.64 14.59
CA GLY A 167 -29.47 6.11 14.47
C GLY A 167 -29.90 6.59 13.06
N TYR A 168 -30.31 5.70 12.17
CA TYR A 168 -30.86 6.00 10.86
C TYR A 168 -32.36 5.71 10.86
N ASN A 169 -33.10 6.78 10.56
CA ASN A 169 -34.52 6.76 10.32
C ASN A 169 -34.74 6.20 8.91
N ASP A 170 -35.27 4.98 8.79
CA ASP A 170 -35.85 4.52 7.53
C ASP A 170 -37.25 5.14 7.40
N ASN A 171 -37.29 6.37 6.90
CA ASN A 171 -38.44 7.01 6.25
C ASN A 171 -38.00 7.49 4.86
#